data_AF-A0A418JG28-F1
#
_entry.id   AF-A0A418JG28-F1
#
_cell.length_a   1.000
_cell.length_b   1.000
_cell.length_c   1.000
_cell.angle_alpha   90.00
_cell.angle_beta   90.00
_cell.angle_gamma   90.00
#
_symmetry.space_group_name_H-M   'P 1'
#
loop_
_entity.id
_entity.type
_entity.pdbx_description
1 polymer ?
#
loop_
_entity_poly.entity_id
_entity_poly.type
_entity_poly.pdbx_seq_one_letter_code
_entity_poly.pdbx_strand_id
1 'polypeptide(L)'
;MILKDNNVDEDIKRKVKDFKFFVQFGNLKDLDQYKEKDASYNSLAPNYLISYHLNQNDDNLKEIQEIYGIKAGENPVLKIYGDGDFKSDAFKSNTINYKLNGKVGRFYNSSVSYKPKRGLIHE
;
A
#
# COMPACT_ATOMS: atom_id res chain seq x y z
N MET A 1 6.83 15.60 -6.07
CA MET A 1 7.51 16.02 -4.82
C MET A 1 8.62 17.01 -5.15
N ILE A 2 9.12 17.78 -4.17
CA ILE A 2 10.25 18.71 -4.36
C ILE A 2 11.34 18.34 -3.36
N LEU A 3 12.58 18.22 -3.83
CA LEU A 3 13.75 18.02 -2.98
C LEU A 3 14.13 19.34 -2.32
N LYS A 4 14.42 19.31 -1.02
CA LYS A 4 14.92 20.49 -0.28
C LYS A 4 16.44 20.67 -0.42
N ASP A 5 17.15 19.58 -0.71
CA ASP A 5 18.58 19.61 -0.99
C ASP A 5 18.80 19.79 -2.50
N ASN A 6 19.72 20.69 -2.85
CA ASN A 6 20.06 21.00 -4.23
C ASN A 6 21.26 20.19 -4.74
N ASN A 7 22.04 19.57 -3.85
CA ASN A 7 23.22 18.75 -4.20
C ASN A 7 22.86 17.26 -4.30
N VAL A 8 21.91 16.94 -5.18
CA VAL A 8 21.39 15.59 -5.38
C VAL A 8 21.67 15.12 -6.81
N ASP A 9 21.98 13.83 -6.96
CA ASP A 9 22.18 13.17 -8.25
C ASP A 9 20.94 13.32 -9.17
N GLU A 10 21.17 13.49 -10.47
CA GLU A 10 20.09 13.72 -11.46
C GLU A 10 19.12 12.53 -11.58
N ASP A 11 19.60 11.28 -11.44
CA ASP A 11 18.73 10.11 -11.45
C ASP A 11 17.80 10.09 -10.23
N ILE A 12 18.31 10.49 -9.06
CA ILE A 12 17.49 10.64 -7.85
C ILE A 12 16.46 11.76 -8.03
N LYS A 13 16.86 12.91 -8.59
CA LYS A 13 15.92 14.02 -8.89
C LYS A 13 14.78 13.56 -9.79
N ARG A 14 15.09 12.82 -10.87
CA ARG A 14 14.09 12.24 -11.77
C ARG A 14 13.16 11.28 -11.05
N LYS A 15 13.69 10.32 -10.28
CA LYS A 15 12.90 9.35 -9.51
C LYS A 15 11.93 10.03 -8.54
N VAL A 16 12.37 11.09 -7.85
CA VAL A 16 11.51 11.84 -6.91
C VAL A 16 10.45 12.67 -7.63
N LYS A 17 10.76 13.19 -8.82
CA LYS A 17 9.81 13.91 -9.66
C LYS A 17 8.70 13.00 -10.17
N ASP A 18 9.06 11.80 -10.62
CA ASP A 18 8.14 10.84 -11.25
C ASP A 18 7.44 9.93 -10.24
N PHE A 19 7.86 9.94 -8.97
CA PHE A 19 7.23 9.16 -7.92
C PHE A 19 5.77 9.58 -7.70
N LYS A 20 4.89 8.58 -7.66
CA LYS A 20 3.49 8.71 -7.25
C LYS A 20 3.25 7.91 -5.97
N PHE A 21 2.38 8.38 -5.09
CA PHE A 21 1.81 7.56 -4.02
C PHE A 21 0.70 6.68 -4.58
N PHE A 22 0.49 5.47 -4.02
CA PHE A 22 -0.60 4.58 -4.44
C PHE A 22 -1.97 5.28 -4.47
N VAL A 23 -2.27 6.12 -3.47
CA VAL A 23 -3.52 6.89 -3.41
C VAL A 23 -3.76 7.83 -4.60
N GLN A 24 -2.73 8.10 -5.41
CA GLN A 24 -2.84 8.95 -6.59
C GLN A 24 -3.22 8.18 -7.87
N PHE A 25 -3.17 6.84 -7.84
CA PHE A 25 -3.40 6.01 -9.04
C PHE A 25 -4.20 4.73 -8.76
N GLY A 26 -3.96 4.07 -7.63
CA GLY A 26 -4.58 2.81 -7.27
C GLY A 26 -6.10 2.90 -7.05
N ASN A 27 -6.81 1.86 -7.47
CA ASN A 27 -8.26 1.73 -7.39
C ASN A 27 -8.65 0.40 -6.73
N LEU A 28 -9.33 0.46 -5.59
CA LEU A 28 -9.79 -0.73 -4.83
C LEU A 28 -11.32 -0.83 -4.77
N LYS A 29 -12.04 -0.32 -5.79
CA LYS A 29 -13.51 -0.30 -5.79
C LYS A 29 -14.15 -1.69 -5.89
N ASP A 30 -13.51 -2.61 -6.60
CA ASP A 30 -14.08 -3.91 -6.98
C ASP A 30 -13.39 -5.08 -6.24
N LEU A 31 -13.16 -4.92 -4.92
CA LEU A 31 -12.49 -5.94 -4.11
C LEU A 31 -13.25 -7.27 -4.06
N ASP A 32 -14.56 -7.23 -4.27
CA ASP A 32 -15.46 -8.39 -4.33
C ASP A 32 -15.22 -9.30 -5.54
N GLN A 33 -14.61 -8.76 -6.60
CA GLN A 33 -14.25 -9.55 -7.79
C GLN A 33 -13.02 -10.43 -7.58
N TYR A 34 -12.20 -10.13 -6.56
CA TYR A 34 -11.00 -10.91 -6.27
C TYR A 34 -11.36 -12.17 -5.51
N LYS A 35 -10.70 -13.29 -5.86
CA LYS A 35 -10.81 -14.52 -5.08
C LYS A 35 -10.12 -14.34 -3.73
N GLU A 36 -10.90 -14.33 -2.66
CA GLU A 36 -10.40 -14.33 -1.29
C GLU A 36 -9.45 -15.52 -1.06
N LYS A 37 -8.34 -15.24 -0.37
CA LYS A 37 -7.35 -16.22 0.05
C LYS A 37 -7.44 -16.52 1.54
N ASP A 38 -7.58 -15.48 2.36
CA ASP A 38 -7.62 -15.58 3.82
C ASP A 38 -8.22 -14.30 4.41
N ALA A 39 -8.95 -14.43 5.51
CA ALA A 39 -9.52 -13.31 6.24
C ALA A 39 -9.45 -13.60 7.75
N SER A 40 -8.91 -12.65 8.50
CA SER A 40 -8.73 -12.79 9.95
C SER A 40 -9.03 -11.48 10.66
N TYR A 41 -9.60 -11.62 11.86
CA TYR A 41 -9.88 -10.52 12.78
C TYR A 41 -9.51 -10.96 14.20
N ASN A 42 -8.67 -10.18 14.88
CA ASN A 42 -8.32 -10.39 16.27
C ASN A 42 -9.02 -9.33 17.14
N SER A 43 -10.03 -9.72 17.91
CA SER A 43 -10.74 -8.78 18.79
C SER A 43 -9.95 -8.39 20.04
N LEU A 44 -8.97 -9.19 20.47
CA LEU A 44 -8.16 -8.92 21.67
C LEU A 44 -7.08 -7.86 21.39
N ALA A 45 -6.56 -7.85 20.18
CA ALA A 45 -5.72 -6.79 19.65
C ALA A 45 -6.39 -6.33 18.35
N PRO A 46 -7.36 -5.38 18.42
CA PRO A 46 -8.29 -5.06 17.33
C PRO A 46 -7.50 -4.75 16.06
N ASN A 47 -7.36 -5.77 15.23
CA ASN A 47 -6.64 -5.75 13.96
C ASN A 47 -7.26 -6.79 13.04
N TYR A 48 -7.07 -6.55 11.75
CA TYR A 48 -7.60 -7.41 10.72
C TYR A 48 -6.60 -7.56 9.58
N LEU A 49 -6.70 -8.69 8.89
CA LEU A 49 -5.98 -8.97 7.66
C LEU A 49 -6.95 -9.66 6.71
N ILE A 50 -7.09 -9.10 5.51
CA ILE A 50 -7.79 -9.72 4.39
C ILE A 50 -6.79 -9.87 3.26
N SER A 51 -6.71 -11.06 2.69
CA SER A 51 -5.79 -11.41 1.61
C SER A 51 -6.56 -11.93 0.41
N TYR A 52 -6.16 -11.49 -0.78
CA TYR A 52 -6.75 -11.90 -2.05
C TYR A 52 -5.70 -12.47 -2.99
N HIS A 53 -6.08 -13.48 -3.77
CA HIS A 53 -5.30 -13.89 -4.94
C HIS A 53 -5.37 -12.79 -6.00
N LEU A 54 -4.21 -12.38 -6.53
CA LEU A 54 -4.15 -11.45 -7.65
C LEU A 54 -3.95 -12.21 -8.96
N ASN A 55 -4.64 -11.74 -10.00
CA ASN A 55 -4.31 -12.08 -11.38
C ASN A 55 -3.11 -11.24 -11.82
N GLN A 56 -2.25 -11.78 -12.69
CA GLN A 56 -1.19 -11.01 -13.36
C GLN A 56 -1.75 -9.83 -14.17
N ASN A 57 -3.01 -9.93 -14.59
CA ASN A 57 -3.69 -8.89 -15.35
C ASN A 57 -4.37 -7.82 -14.49
N ASP A 58 -4.22 -7.86 -13.16
CA ASP A 58 -4.74 -6.84 -12.25
C ASP A 58 -4.22 -5.44 -12.63
N ASP A 59 -5.13 -4.46 -12.69
CA ASP A 59 -4.80 -3.12 -13.20
C ASP A 59 -3.88 -2.36 -12.25
N ASN A 60 -4.12 -2.44 -10.93
CA ASN A 60 -3.23 -1.84 -9.95
C ASN A 60 -1.84 -2.46 -9.99
N LEU A 61 -1.77 -3.79 -10.14
CA LEU A 61 -0.51 -4.50 -10.26
C LEU A 61 0.26 -4.02 -11.49
N LYS A 62 -0.37 -3.96 -12.67
CA LYS A 62 0.26 -3.44 -13.89
C LYS A 62 0.81 -2.04 -13.68
N GLU A 63 0.02 -1.14 -13.07
CA GLU A 63 0.43 0.24 -12.86
C GLU A 63 1.62 0.35 -11.88
N ILE A 64 1.66 -0.47 -10.82
CA ILE A 64 2.82 -0.60 -9.93
C ILE A 64 4.06 -1.06 -10.73
N GLN A 65 3.91 -2.04 -11.63
CA GLN A 65 5.02 -2.55 -12.42
C GLN A 65 5.53 -1.52 -13.43
N GLU A 66 4.64 -0.73 -14.03
CA GLU A 66 4.98 0.34 -14.97
C GLU A 66 5.70 1.50 -14.29
N ILE A 67 5.18 2.00 -13.17
CA ILE A 67 5.74 3.16 -12.47
C ILE A 67 7.10 2.84 -11.85
N TYR A 68 7.25 1.65 -11.26
CA TYR A 68 8.45 1.32 -10.45
C TYR A 68 9.36 0.27 -11.07
N GLY A 69 9.02 -0.29 -12.23
CA GLY A 69 9.83 -1.32 -12.90
C GLY A 69 9.94 -2.62 -12.11
N ILE A 70 8.98 -2.92 -11.24
CA ILE A 70 9.00 -4.10 -10.37
C ILE A 70 8.37 -5.29 -11.12
N LYS A 71 8.92 -6.50 -10.95
CA LYS A 71 8.31 -7.74 -11.46
C LYS A 71 7.50 -8.42 -10.36
N ALA A 72 6.23 -8.75 -10.64
CA ALA A 72 5.33 -9.40 -9.71
C ALA A 72 5.70 -10.87 -9.39
N GLY A 73 6.23 -11.58 -10.40
CA GLY A 73 6.50 -13.02 -10.36
C GLY A 73 5.23 -13.85 -10.16
N GLU A 74 5.34 -15.09 -9.67
CA GLU A 74 4.21 -16.05 -9.71
C GLU A 74 3.24 -15.92 -8.52
N ASN A 75 1.94 -15.94 -8.75
CA ASN A 75 0.92 -15.90 -7.69
C ASN A 75 1.04 -14.70 -6.72
N PRO A 76 1.03 -13.45 -7.22
CA PRO A 76 1.00 -12.28 -6.36
C PRO A 76 -0.24 -12.29 -5.44
N VAL A 77 -0.10 -11.65 -4.29
CA VAL A 77 -1.16 -11.57 -3.28
C VAL A 77 -1.35 -10.12 -2.86
N LEU A 78 -2.60 -9.65 -2.90
CA LEU A 78 -3.00 -8.41 -2.27
C LEU A 78 -3.34 -8.70 -0.82
N LYS A 79 -2.80 -7.90 0.10
CA LYS A 79 -3.13 -7.91 1.52
C LYS A 79 -3.61 -6.53 1.92
N ILE A 80 -4.72 -6.48 2.62
CA ILE A 80 -5.25 -5.28 3.26
C ILE A 80 -5.31 -5.58 4.74
N TYR A 81 -4.57 -4.81 5.52
CA TYR A 81 -4.53 -4.97 6.97
C TYR A 81 -4.53 -3.62 7.67
N GLY A 82 -5.07 -3.58 8.87
CA GLY A 82 -5.19 -2.36 9.64
C GLY A 82 -5.25 -2.64 11.13
N ASP A 83 -4.90 -1.61 11.88
CA ASP A 83 -5.08 -1.56 13.33
C ASP A 83 -6.36 -0.79 13.62
N GLY A 84 -7.24 -1.35 14.45
CA GLY A 84 -8.55 -0.82 14.77
C GLY A 84 -9.63 -1.89 14.72
N ASP A 85 -10.75 -1.60 15.40
CA ASP A 85 -11.94 -2.42 15.29
C ASP A 85 -12.53 -2.22 13.89
N PHE A 86 -12.61 -3.30 13.12
CA PHE A 86 -13.16 -3.28 11.76
C PHE A 86 -14.62 -2.80 11.72
N LYS A 87 -15.35 -2.92 12.84
CA LYS A 87 -16.74 -2.48 12.98
C LYS A 87 -16.90 -1.04 13.45
N SER A 88 -15.80 -0.34 13.77
CA SER A 88 -15.83 1.02 14.28
C SER A 88 -15.70 2.04 13.14
N ASP A 89 -16.48 3.11 13.23
CA ASP A 89 -16.34 4.28 12.36
C ASP A 89 -15.04 5.08 12.66
N ALA A 90 -14.39 4.80 13.80
CA ALA A 90 -13.14 5.43 14.18
C ALA A 90 -11.96 4.82 13.43
N PHE A 91 -11.68 5.36 12.25
CA PHE A 91 -10.57 4.97 11.40
C PHE A 91 -9.21 5.44 11.95
N LYS A 92 -8.25 4.51 12.09
CA LYS A 92 -6.85 4.83 12.44
C LYS A 92 -5.91 4.73 11.23
N SER A 93 -5.75 3.53 10.69
CA SER A 93 -4.85 3.29 9.57
C SER A 93 -5.20 2.03 8.81
N ASN A 94 -5.07 2.11 7.49
CA ASN A 94 -5.07 0.96 6.59
C ASN A 94 -3.74 0.88 5.86
N THR A 95 -3.24 -0.33 5.75
CA THR A 95 -2.07 -0.66 4.95
C THR A 95 -2.46 -1.65 3.88
N ILE A 96 -2.08 -1.31 2.66
CA ILE A 96 -2.22 -2.12 1.46
C ILE A 96 -0.83 -2.65 1.13
N ASN A 97 -0.71 -3.97 1.03
CA ASN A 97 0.52 -4.65 0.68
C ASN A 97 0.28 -5.54 -0.54
N TYR A 98 1.06 -5.33 -1.59
CA TYR A 98 1.20 -6.28 -2.68
C TYR A 98 2.43 -7.12 -2.40
N LYS A 99 2.19 -8.40 -2.04
CA LYS A 99 3.24 -9.40 -1.94
C LYS A 99 3.52 -9.94 -3.32
N LEU A 100 4.73 -9.65 -3.82
CA LEU A 100 5.21 -10.05 -5.12
C LEU A 100 6.18 -11.23 -4.94
N ASN A 101 5.85 -12.38 -5.50
CA ASN A 101 6.66 -13.58 -5.37
C ASN A 101 7.83 -13.53 -6.37
N GLY A 102 9.01 -13.13 -5.91
CA GLY A 102 10.27 -13.30 -6.64
C GLY A 102 11.24 -14.24 -5.91
N LYS A 103 12.44 -14.46 -6.49
CA LYS A 103 13.54 -15.23 -5.85
C LYS A 103 13.97 -14.67 -4.47
N VAL A 104 13.58 -13.43 -4.16
CA VAL A 104 13.75 -12.75 -2.86
C VAL A 104 12.45 -11.99 -2.58
N GLY A 105 12.00 -11.95 -1.32
CA GLY A 105 10.72 -11.36 -0.90
C GLY A 105 10.54 -9.89 -1.31
N ARG A 106 9.90 -9.67 -2.45
CA ARG A 106 9.59 -8.34 -2.98
C ARG A 106 8.20 -7.93 -2.54
N PHE A 107 8.09 -6.71 -2.04
CA PHE A 107 6.83 -6.16 -1.56
C PHE A 107 6.68 -4.73 -2.07
N TYR A 108 5.47 -4.39 -2.48
CA TYR A 108 5.04 -3.02 -2.56
C TYR A 108 4.10 -2.73 -1.38
N ASN A 109 4.39 -1.70 -0.61
CA ASN A 109 3.62 -1.30 0.56
C ASN A 109 3.14 0.13 0.40
N SER A 110 1.85 0.35 0.65
CA SER A 110 1.28 1.69 0.80
C SER A 110 0.45 1.74 2.06
N SER A 111 0.60 2.79 2.85
CA SER A 111 -0.17 2.99 4.07
C SER A 111 -0.71 4.40 4.10
N VAL A 112 -1.97 4.51 4.50
CA VAL A 112 -2.65 5.79 4.73
C VAL A 112 -3.16 5.76 6.16
N SER A 113 -2.75 6.75 6.94
CA SER A 113 -3.16 6.90 8.33
C SER A 113 -3.71 8.28 8.57
N TYR A 114 -4.84 8.35 9.26
CA TYR A 114 -5.37 9.61 9.75
C TYR A 114 -4.79 9.85 11.14
N LYS A 115 -4.06 10.95 11.30
CA LYS A 115 -3.44 11.33 12.58
C LYS A 115 -3.93 12.71 12.98
N PRO A 116 -4.26 12.93 14.27
CA PRO A 116 -4.52 14.27 14.74
C PRO A 116 -3.30 15.14 14.45
N LYS A 117 -3.53 16.37 14.02
CA LYS A 117 -2.47 17.36 13.94
C LYS A 117 -1.86 17.46 15.34
N ARG A 118 -0.52 17.35 15.46
CA ARG A 118 0.14 17.66 16.74
C ARG A 118 -0.37 19.02 17.18
N GLY A 119 -0.95 19.07 18.38
CA GLY A 119 -1.21 20.35 19.03
C GLY A 119 0.10 21.13 19.04
N LEU A 120 0.06 22.38 18.62
CA LEU A 120 1.14 23.32 18.92
C LEU A 120 1.10 23.47 20.45
N ILE A 121 1.88 22.67 21.18
CA ILE A 121 2.17 22.97 22.57
C ILE A 121 2.92 24.31 22.51
N HIS A 122 2.23 25.39 22.88
CA HIS A 122 2.90 26.63 23.23
C HIS A 122 3.57 26.34 24.57
N GLU A 123 4.86 26.03 24.53
CA GLU A 123 5.75 26.22 25.68
C GLU A 123 6.16 27.70 25.74
#